data_AF-A0A318XJZ5-F1
#
_entry.id   AF-A0A318XJZ5-F1
#
_cell.length_a   1.000
_cell.length_b   1.000
_cell.length_c   1.000
_cell.angle_alpha   90.00
_cell.angle_beta   90.00
_cell.angle_gamma   90.00
#
_symmetry.space_group_name_H-M   'P 1'
#
loop_
_entity.id
_entity.type
_entity.pdbx_description
1 polymer ?
#
loop_
_entity_poly.entity_id
_entity_poly.type
_entity_poly.pdbx_seq_one_letter_code
_entity_poly.pdbx_strand_id
1 'polypeptide(L)'
;MKKSRLLILSLVIALATSVFSMTLVSAAKLYGDLNQDGSIDALDYALMKGYLLGGTELPNSSVADLDADGNINAIDYSLLKQYLLKVIDKFPADVPEEEVKKTEAEKLVGDIIFSVPSSTFKNSLSVALSTKISNAQIRYTTNGSVPTASSQLYSNAISLTKTTQVRAQAFVNGAASGDIGTAVYICSSIDANHDLPVLILDSYGAGKPGKEDYLDAAIMLMEPKNNQSTLLQTPTVATRGGYHVRGQSSANFEKTPYRIEFWDNEGGDAKYPVMGLPADGDWCLLSPYPDKSLIRNAFAYEIGNDIGLEAPGYTFVEVYINIDNQPLSAADYQGVYLLTETIEIDKDRLNIKKLKEDDLTEPKISGGYLMQFNMQCAEEPLIKGSGWSDLELTEPKDVKSEQLTWITNYIQKVHNSIHSSNPSDQTTGYPAYIDVDSFVNFIIVNEMAREGDAYMRSTRLYKDRNEKLKAGPLWDYDLGFECYTGFGFGGTTSTVEGWQFQPVFGTNSTCDWYYTLMKDSSFQAKIDARWKELRKGPLSDANLTAKIQSLTTPLKNGAKRNFQKWNILNTSMVGGFGTQTTQTWEEQITILQNFVLQRVKWLDNSGWKPTTSSNPWGW
;
A
#
# COMPACT_ATOMS: atom_id res chain seq x y z
N MET A 1 34.87 -2.08 -77.54
CA MET A 1 35.39 -2.86 -78.69
C MET A 1 36.85 -3.25 -78.44
N LYS A 2 37.18 -4.54 -78.62
CA LYS A 2 38.51 -5.21 -78.71
C LYS A 2 39.37 -5.23 -77.42
N LYS A 3 39.41 -6.35 -76.66
CA LYS A 3 40.27 -7.57 -76.78
C LYS A 3 41.77 -7.24 -76.60
N SER A 4 42.52 -7.79 -75.63
CA SER A 4 43.08 -9.16 -75.70
C SER A 4 44.11 -9.46 -74.57
N ARG A 5 43.98 -10.63 -73.90
CA ARG A 5 45.00 -11.68 -73.48
C ARG A 5 46.25 -11.26 -72.67
N LEU A 6 46.96 -12.04 -71.83
CA LEU A 6 47.03 -13.41 -71.26
C LEU A 6 48.10 -13.24 -70.11
N LEU A 7 47.92 -13.64 -68.85
CA LEU A 7 48.20 -14.97 -68.23
C LEU A 7 49.69 -15.27 -67.93
N ILE A 8 50.09 -15.30 -66.63
CA ILE A 8 51.15 -16.13 -65.98
C ILE A 8 50.79 -16.26 -64.46
N LEU A 9 50.27 -17.43 -64.00
CA LEU A 9 50.89 -18.45 -63.10
C LEU A 9 51.08 -17.98 -61.63
N SER A 10 50.73 -18.65 -60.53
CA SER A 10 50.36 -20.04 -60.17
C SER A 10 50.08 -20.06 -58.65
N LEU A 11 49.10 -20.84 -58.14
CA LEU A 11 49.30 -21.75 -57.00
C LEU A 11 48.08 -22.65 -56.74
N VAL A 12 48.36 -23.74 -56.04
CA VAL A 12 47.75 -25.07 -56.08
C VAL A 12 46.61 -25.24 -55.06
N ILE A 13 45.73 -26.17 -55.43
CA ILE A 13 44.59 -26.76 -54.72
C ILE A 13 44.90 -27.16 -53.26
N ALA A 14 44.02 -26.77 -52.34
CA ALA A 14 43.69 -27.55 -51.15
C ALA A 14 42.19 -27.40 -50.85
N LEU A 15 41.44 -28.48 -51.06
CA LEU A 15 40.02 -28.62 -50.76
C LEU A 15 39.88 -28.73 -49.23
N ALA A 16 39.40 -27.68 -48.57
CA ALA A 16 39.16 -27.71 -47.13
C ALA A 16 37.81 -28.38 -46.85
N THR A 17 37.85 -29.58 -46.29
CA THR A 17 36.72 -30.21 -45.59
C THR A 17 36.37 -29.39 -44.35
N SER A 18 35.31 -28.60 -44.43
CA SER A 18 34.67 -28.01 -43.25
C SER A 18 33.97 -29.12 -42.47
N VAL A 19 34.63 -29.62 -41.42
CA VAL A 19 33.98 -30.45 -40.40
C VAL A 19 33.02 -29.53 -39.64
N PHE A 20 31.73 -29.59 -39.98
CA PHE A 20 30.69 -29.12 -39.08
C PHE A 20 30.75 -30.02 -37.85
N SER A 21 31.22 -29.49 -36.71
CA SER A 21 30.85 -30.06 -35.43
C SER A 21 29.34 -29.87 -35.30
N MET A 22 28.57 -30.92 -35.59
CA MET A 22 27.20 -31.03 -35.09
C MET A 22 27.30 -31.08 -33.57
N THR A 23 27.09 -29.94 -32.92
CA THR A 23 26.54 -29.97 -31.57
C THR A 23 25.18 -30.64 -31.68
N LEU A 24 25.03 -31.82 -31.08
CA LEU A 24 23.72 -32.37 -30.77
C LEU A 24 23.01 -31.31 -29.92
N VAL A 25 22.05 -30.61 -30.52
CA VAL A 25 21.05 -29.89 -29.74
C VAL A 25 20.24 -30.99 -29.06
N SER A 26 20.49 -31.19 -27.76
CA SER A 26 19.58 -31.97 -26.93
C SER A 26 18.20 -31.35 -27.10
N ALA A 27 17.21 -32.16 -27.51
CA ALA A 27 15.82 -31.73 -27.46
C ALA A 27 15.53 -31.20 -26.04
N ALA A 28 14.82 -30.07 -25.95
CA ALA A 28 14.39 -29.54 -24.67
C ALA A 28 13.59 -30.62 -23.94
N LYS A 29 13.87 -30.80 -22.64
CA LYS A 29 13.15 -31.73 -21.78
C LYS A 29 11.70 -31.26 -21.69
N LEU A 30 10.76 -32.03 -22.23
CA LEU A 30 9.32 -31.75 -22.16
C LEU A 30 8.75 -32.45 -20.92
N TYR A 31 8.52 -31.71 -19.83
CA TYR A 31 7.91 -32.30 -18.64
C TYR A 31 6.48 -32.73 -18.95
N GLY A 32 6.06 -33.88 -18.41
CA GLY A 32 4.74 -34.46 -18.64
C GLY A 32 4.58 -35.34 -19.87
N ASP A 33 5.54 -35.39 -20.80
CA ASP A 33 5.58 -36.34 -21.93
C ASP A 33 6.22 -37.67 -21.48
N LEU A 34 5.40 -38.52 -20.85
CA LEU A 34 5.85 -39.75 -20.20
C LEU A 34 6.08 -40.89 -21.18
N ASN A 35 5.50 -40.80 -22.38
CA ASN A 35 5.63 -41.80 -23.44
C ASN A 35 6.65 -41.44 -24.54
N GLN A 36 7.22 -40.22 -24.48
CA GLN A 36 8.18 -39.65 -25.44
C GLN A 36 7.64 -39.50 -26.87
N ASP A 37 6.34 -39.23 -27.03
CA ASP A 37 5.72 -38.99 -28.33
C ASP A 37 5.73 -37.52 -28.77
N GLY A 38 6.23 -36.63 -27.92
CA GLY A 38 6.33 -35.19 -28.16
C GLY A 38 5.06 -34.41 -27.85
N SER A 39 4.05 -35.05 -27.24
CA SER A 39 2.80 -34.44 -26.79
C SER A 39 2.57 -34.71 -25.30
N ILE A 40 1.78 -33.85 -24.64
CA ILE A 40 1.30 -34.08 -23.28
C ILE A 40 -0.21 -34.28 -23.36
N ASP A 41 -0.66 -35.53 -23.26
CA ASP A 41 -2.06 -35.88 -23.49
C ASP A 41 -2.63 -36.92 -22.49
N ALA A 42 -3.79 -37.50 -22.84
CA ALA A 42 -4.48 -38.46 -21.99
C ALA A 42 -3.70 -39.79 -21.81
N LEU A 43 -2.78 -40.11 -22.71
CA LEU A 43 -1.91 -41.28 -22.64
C LEU A 43 -0.87 -41.12 -21.52
N ASP A 44 -0.26 -39.94 -21.39
CA ASP A 44 0.65 -39.62 -20.28
C ASP A 44 -0.08 -39.68 -18.93
N TYR A 45 -1.32 -39.18 -18.91
CA TYR A 45 -2.16 -39.26 -17.73
C TYR A 45 -2.49 -40.69 -17.33
N ALA A 46 -2.74 -41.57 -18.30
CA ALA A 46 -2.97 -42.99 -18.04
C ALA A 46 -1.69 -43.67 -17.52
N LEU A 47 -0.52 -43.33 -18.07
CA LEU A 47 0.77 -43.85 -17.64
C LEU A 47 1.11 -43.45 -16.20
N MET A 48 0.96 -42.16 -15.86
CA MET A 48 1.15 -41.66 -14.50
C MET A 48 0.25 -42.40 -13.50
N LYS A 49 -1.02 -42.60 -13.86
CA LYS A 49 -1.98 -43.35 -13.02
C LYS A 49 -1.55 -44.81 -12.84
N GLY A 50 -1.15 -45.47 -13.93
CA GLY A 50 -0.68 -46.86 -13.90
C GLY A 50 0.55 -47.03 -13.02
N TYR A 51 1.49 -46.09 -13.08
CA TYR A 51 2.68 -46.03 -12.25
C TYR A 51 2.35 -45.85 -10.76
N LEU A 52 1.51 -44.87 -10.41
CA LEU A 52 1.12 -44.62 -9.01
C LEU A 52 0.35 -45.78 -8.38
N LEU A 53 -0.34 -46.59 -9.19
CA LEU A 53 -1.03 -47.80 -8.74
C LEU A 53 -0.12 -49.03 -8.68
N GLY A 54 1.18 -48.89 -9.00
CA GLY A 54 2.17 -49.98 -8.99
C GLY A 54 1.99 -51.00 -10.13
N GLY A 55 1.25 -50.63 -11.18
CA GLY A 55 0.88 -51.54 -12.27
C GLY A 55 1.68 -51.38 -13.57
N THR A 56 2.51 -50.33 -13.69
CA THR A 56 3.25 -50.03 -14.94
C THR A 56 4.51 -49.21 -14.62
N GLU A 57 5.63 -49.49 -15.27
CA GLU A 57 6.82 -48.63 -15.20
C GLU A 57 6.68 -47.45 -16.18
N LEU A 58 7.18 -46.27 -15.79
CA LEU A 58 7.18 -45.11 -16.68
C LEU A 58 8.28 -45.26 -17.73
N PRO A 59 7.95 -45.16 -19.04
CA PRO A 59 8.97 -45.16 -20.11
C PRO A 59 10.01 -44.04 -19.92
N ASN A 60 9.58 -42.90 -19.38
CA ASN A 60 10.46 -41.81 -19.03
C ASN A 60 10.09 -41.20 -17.66
N SER A 61 10.70 -41.70 -16.59
CA SER A 61 10.50 -41.14 -15.25
C SER A 61 11.19 -39.77 -15.04
N SER A 62 12.14 -39.39 -15.90
CA SER A 62 12.91 -38.15 -15.71
C SER A 62 12.06 -36.89 -15.90
N VAL A 63 10.91 -37.00 -16.58
CA VAL A 63 9.96 -35.91 -16.90
C VAL A 63 8.65 -36.04 -16.13
N ALA A 64 8.59 -36.94 -15.16
CA ALA A 64 7.38 -37.29 -14.41
C ALA A 64 7.23 -36.53 -13.09
N ASP A 65 8.33 -35.97 -12.57
CA ASP A 65 8.33 -35.02 -11.46
C ASP A 65 8.01 -33.63 -12.04
N LEU A 66 6.75 -33.22 -11.90
CA LEU A 66 6.17 -32.03 -12.52
C LEU A 66 6.20 -30.83 -11.58
N ASP A 67 6.45 -31.02 -10.29
CA ASP A 67 6.67 -29.93 -9.32
C ASP A 67 8.13 -29.75 -8.89
N ALA A 68 9.03 -30.60 -9.37
CA ALA A 68 10.45 -30.63 -9.04
C ALA A 68 10.73 -30.90 -7.54
N ASP A 69 9.84 -31.61 -6.85
CA ASP A 69 10.00 -31.97 -5.43
C ASP A 69 10.93 -33.18 -5.20
N GLY A 70 11.39 -33.82 -6.28
CA GLY A 70 12.25 -35.00 -6.27
C GLY A 70 11.49 -36.33 -6.15
N ASN A 71 10.16 -36.32 -6.13
CA ASN A 71 9.29 -37.48 -6.04
C ASN A 71 8.30 -37.51 -7.20
N ILE A 72 7.81 -38.71 -7.53
CA ILE A 72 6.72 -38.89 -8.51
C ILE A 72 5.53 -39.44 -7.74
N ASN A 73 4.53 -38.60 -7.49
CA ASN A 73 3.43 -38.89 -6.57
C ASN A 73 2.07 -38.32 -7.08
N ALA A 74 1.06 -38.31 -6.20
CA ALA A 74 -0.29 -37.86 -6.56
C ALA A 74 -0.38 -36.36 -6.93
N ILE A 75 0.61 -35.55 -6.53
CA ILE A 75 0.72 -34.14 -6.87
C ILE A 75 1.05 -33.99 -8.36
N ASP A 76 2.02 -34.73 -8.88
CA ASP A 76 2.35 -34.76 -10.32
C ASP A 76 1.15 -35.20 -11.16
N TYR A 77 0.44 -36.22 -10.69
CA TYR A 77 -0.79 -36.66 -11.33
C TYR A 77 -1.87 -35.58 -11.37
N SER A 78 -1.99 -34.78 -10.30
CA SER A 78 -2.91 -33.64 -10.26
C SER A 78 -2.48 -32.53 -11.23
N LEU A 79 -1.19 -32.24 -11.32
CA LEU A 79 -0.64 -31.24 -12.22
C LEU A 79 -0.86 -31.62 -13.68
N LEU A 80 -0.61 -32.88 -14.05
CA LEU A 80 -0.88 -33.37 -15.39
C LEU A 80 -2.37 -33.22 -15.75
N LYS A 81 -3.27 -33.49 -14.80
CA LYS A 81 -4.72 -33.23 -14.98
C LYS A 81 -5.02 -31.75 -15.21
N GLN A 82 -4.43 -30.86 -14.41
CA GLN A 82 -4.64 -29.42 -14.52
C GLN A 82 -4.15 -28.88 -15.87
N TYR A 83 -3.02 -29.40 -16.37
CA TYR A 83 -2.47 -29.07 -17.67
C TYR A 83 -3.41 -29.49 -18.81
N LEU A 84 -3.92 -30.73 -18.78
CA LEU A 84 -4.89 -31.23 -19.76
C LEU A 84 -6.22 -30.44 -19.74
N LEU A 85 -6.59 -29.89 -18.58
CA LEU A 85 -7.78 -29.05 -18.41
C LEU A 85 -7.53 -27.57 -18.72
N LYS A 86 -6.30 -27.18 -19.11
CA LYS A 86 -5.88 -25.79 -19.35
C LYS A 86 -6.08 -24.87 -18.14
N VAL A 87 -6.02 -25.44 -16.92
CA VAL A 87 -5.97 -24.67 -15.67
C VAL A 87 -4.57 -24.08 -15.48
N ILE A 88 -3.55 -24.82 -15.91
CA ILE A 88 -2.16 -24.37 -16.06
C ILE A 88 -1.73 -24.56 -17.52
N ASP A 89 -0.81 -23.73 -18.00
CA ASP A 89 -0.25 -23.76 -19.35
C ASP A 89 1.20 -24.28 -19.40
N LYS A 90 1.80 -24.50 -18.23
CA LYS A 90 3.14 -25.07 -18.00
C LYS A 90 3.21 -25.75 -16.63
N PHE A 91 4.10 -26.72 -16.46
CA PHE A 91 4.35 -27.34 -15.16
C PHE A 91 5.30 -26.48 -14.30
N PRO A 92 5.21 -26.55 -12.96
CA PRO A 92 6.21 -25.92 -12.09
C PRO A 92 7.65 -26.37 -12.41
N ALA A 93 7.85 -27.63 -12.83
CA ALA A 93 9.15 -28.14 -13.27
C ALA A 93 9.64 -27.61 -14.64
N ASP A 94 8.77 -26.99 -15.46
CA ASP A 94 9.15 -26.34 -16.74
C ASP A 94 9.84 -24.98 -16.51
N VAL A 95 9.87 -24.48 -15.28
CA VAL A 95 10.62 -23.29 -14.93
C VAL A 95 12.08 -23.74 -14.73
N PRO A 96 13.06 -23.15 -15.44
CA PRO A 96 14.46 -23.25 -15.01
C PRO A 96 14.56 -22.92 -13.52
N GLU A 97 15.62 -23.34 -12.81
CA GLU A 97 15.93 -22.82 -11.46
C GLU A 97 16.11 -21.28 -11.48
N GLU A 98 15.05 -20.50 -11.70
CA GLU A 98 14.91 -19.18 -11.12
C GLU A 98 14.55 -19.45 -9.67
N GLU A 99 15.55 -19.25 -8.81
CA GLU A 99 15.46 -18.96 -7.39
C GLU A 99 14.06 -19.12 -6.80
N VAL A 100 13.90 -20.07 -5.87
CA VAL A 100 12.89 -19.87 -4.79
C VAL A 100 13.18 -18.48 -4.25
N LYS A 101 12.37 -17.48 -4.63
CA LYS A 101 12.57 -16.09 -4.23
C LYS A 101 12.51 -16.09 -2.71
N LYS A 102 13.67 -15.98 -2.07
CA LYS A 102 13.79 -15.80 -0.64
C LYS A 102 12.80 -14.71 -0.24
N THR A 103 11.98 -14.98 0.76
CA THR A 103 11.16 -13.96 1.41
C THR A 103 12.07 -12.85 1.94
N GLU A 104 11.54 -11.64 2.14
CA GLU A 104 12.34 -10.54 2.69
C GLU A 104 12.95 -10.89 4.06
N ALA A 105 12.26 -11.69 4.88
CA ALA A 105 12.80 -12.20 6.14
C ALA A 105 14.01 -13.14 5.93
N GLU A 106 13.98 -13.99 4.90
CA GLU A 106 15.10 -14.87 4.54
C GLU A 106 16.28 -14.10 3.94
N LYS A 107 16.00 -13.07 3.14
CA LYS A 107 17.03 -12.15 2.64
C LYS A 107 17.67 -11.37 3.79
N LEU A 108 16.89 -10.94 4.77
CA LEU A 108 17.37 -10.17 5.91
C LEU A 108 18.40 -10.97 6.74
N VAL A 109 18.21 -12.27 6.94
CA VAL A 109 19.17 -13.12 7.67
C VAL A 109 20.38 -13.55 6.82
N GLY A 110 20.32 -13.42 5.50
CA GLY A 110 21.44 -13.70 4.59
C GLY A 110 22.00 -15.10 4.74
N ASP A 111 23.33 -15.23 4.75
CA ASP A 111 24.05 -16.51 4.95
C ASP A 111 24.43 -16.78 6.41
N ILE A 112 23.87 -16.00 7.35
CA ILE A 112 24.10 -16.15 8.78
C ILE A 112 22.90 -16.87 9.41
N ILE A 113 23.20 -17.91 10.18
CA ILE A 113 22.22 -18.63 11.00
C ILE A 113 22.31 -18.06 12.41
N PHE A 114 21.27 -17.37 12.83
CA PHE A 114 21.06 -16.92 14.20
C PHE A 114 20.37 -18.03 15.00
N SER A 115 20.89 -18.38 16.18
CA SER A 115 20.29 -19.42 17.03
C SER A 115 18.92 -19.08 17.56
N VAL A 116 18.60 -17.78 17.61
CA VAL A 116 17.29 -17.24 17.95
C VAL A 116 16.87 -16.34 16.77
N PRO A 117 15.68 -16.51 16.18
CA PRO A 117 15.17 -15.56 15.19
C PRO A 117 14.95 -14.17 15.80
N SER A 118 14.80 -13.14 14.96
CA SER A 118 14.40 -11.80 15.43
C SER A 118 13.16 -11.89 16.33
N SER A 119 13.25 -11.33 17.53
CA SER A 119 12.20 -11.44 18.54
C SER A 119 12.29 -10.34 19.58
N THR A 120 11.20 -10.13 20.32
CA THR A 120 11.26 -9.46 21.61
C THR A 120 11.84 -10.41 22.67
N PHE A 121 12.40 -9.86 23.76
CA PHE A 121 12.91 -10.65 24.88
C PHE A 121 12.84 -9.89 26.22
N LYS A 122 12.94 -10.63 27.34
CA LYS A 122 13.01 -10.08 28.71
C LYS A 122 14.38 -10.31 29.32
N ASN A 123 14.85 -9.35 30.12
CA ASN A 123 16.09 -9.38 30.90
C ASN A 123 17.37 -9.53 30.07
N SER A 124 17.62 -10.71 29.52
CA SER A 124 18.76 -10.99 28.65
C SER A 124 18.46 -12.08 27.63
N LEU A 125 19.16 -12.03 26.50
CA LEU A 125 19.09 -13.01 25.43
C LEU A 125 20.51 -13.42 25.00
N SER A 126 20.75 -14.72 24.80
CA SER A 126 22.01 -15.22 24.28
C SER A 126 21.83 -15.71 22.84
N VAL A 127 22.56 -15.09 21.90
CA VAL A 127 22.45 -15.38 20.47
C VAL A 127 23.76 -15.96 19.97
N ALA A 128 23.72 -17.21 19.52
CA ALA A 128 24.83 -17.82 18.81
C ALA A 128 24.68 -17.60 17.30
N LEU A 129 25.82 -17.40 16.62
CA LEU A 129 25.91 -17.25 15.18
C LEU A 129 26.60 -18.48 14.57
N SER A 130 26.14 -18.92 13.41
CA SER A 130 26.82 -19.91 12.58
C SER A 130 26.61 -19.61 11.10
N THR A 131 27.37 -20.26 10.23
CA THR A 131 27.22 -20.14 8.77
C THR A 131 27.56 -21.47 8.11
N LYS A 132 26.97 -21.72 6.94
CA LYS A 132 27.29 -22.89 6.10
C LYS A 132 28.53 -22.66 5.23
N ILE A 133 29.07 -21.44 5.21
CA ILE A 133 30.24 -21.08 4.40
C ILE A 133 31.50 -21.69 5.01
N SER A 134 32.08 -22.64 4.29
CA SER A 134 33.28 -23.37 4.72
C SER A 134 34.45 -22.43 4.98
N ASN A 135 35.18 -22.66 6.08
CA ASN A 135 36.37 -21.92 6.49
C ASN A 135 36.14 -20.41 6.76
N ALA A 136 34.89 -19.98 6.92
CA ALA A 136 34.58 -18.59 7.22
C ALA A 136 34.80 -18.22 8.68
N GLN A 137 35.29 -17.00 8.89
CA GLN A 137 35.19 -16.26 10.14
C GLN A 137 33.92 -15.40 10.10
N ILE A 138 33.07 -15.48 11.12
CA ILE A 138 31.91 -14.58 11.23
C ILE A 138 32.36 -13.29 11.94
N ARG A 139 32.10 -12.14 11.32
CA ARG A 139 32.31 -10.81 11.90
C ARG A 139 30.95 -10.17 12.17
N TYR A 140 30.81 -9.42 13.26
CA TYR A 140 29.53 -8.82 13.62
C TYR A 140 29.66 -7.41 14.21
N THR A 141 28.51 -6.73 14.22
CA THR A 141 28.29 -5.41 14.81
C THR A 141 26.96 -5.40 15.57
N THR A 142 26.83 -4.50 16.54
CA THR A 142 25.62 -4.32 17.38
C THR A 142 25.11 -2.88 17.39
N ASN A 143 25.66 -2.05 16.50
CA ASN A 143 25.41 -0.61 16.39
C ASN A 143 24.79 -0.22 15.03
N GLY A 144 24.25 -1.19 14.30
CA GLY A 144 23.64 -0.99 12.98
C GLY A 144 24.59 -0.85 11.79
N SER A 145 25.91 -0.70 12.00
CA SER A 145 26.88 -0.62 10.90
C SER A 145 27.09 -1.95 10.16
N VAL A 146 27.36 -1.91 8.85
CA VAL A 146 27.71 -3.11 8.06
C VAL A 146 29.01 -3.74 8.61
N PRO A 147 29.04 -5.06 8.91
CA PRO A 147 30.27 -5.72 9.35
C PRO A 147 31.34 -5.70 8.25
N THR A 148 32.60 -5.50 8.67
CA THR A 148 33.77 -5.60 7.80
C THR A 148 34.74 -6.63 8.37
N ALA A 149 35.82 -6.93 7.64
CA ALA A 149 36.87 -7.83 8.13
C ALA A 149 37.55 -7.35 9.42
N SER A 150 37.46 -6.04 9.74
CA SER A 150 37.98 -5.46 10.99
C SER A 150 36.96 -5.39 12.13
N SER A 151 35.69 -5.70 11.86
CA SER A 151 34.64 -5.78 12.89
C SER A 151 34.92 -6.92 13.88
N GLN A 152 34.13 -6.98 14.96
CA GLN A 152 34.37 -7.94 16.03
C GLN A 152 34.25 -9.37 15.53
N LEU A 153 35.27 -10.19 15.79
CA LEU A 153 35.25 -11.62 15.49
C LEU A 153 34.29 -12.33 16.43
N TYR A 154 33.34 -13.07 15.88
CA TYR A 154 32.46 -13.94 16.65
C TYR A 154 33.25 -15.14 17.17
N SER A 155 33.27 -15.30 18.50
CA SER A 155 33.97 -16.40 19.19
C SER A 155 33.13 -17.06 20.29
N ASN A 156 32.12 -16.36 20.81
CA ASN A 156 31.19 -16.82 21.82
C ASN A 156 29.81 -16.21 21.54
N ALA A 157 28.76 -16.84 22.07
CA ALA A 157 27.39 -16.30 21.97
C ALA A 157 27.31 -14.85 22.47
N ILE A 158 26.55 -14.03 21.75
CA ILE A 158 26.37 -12.60 22.03
C ILE A 158 25.29 -12.47 23.12
N SER A 159 25.63 -11.82 24.23
CA SER A 159 24.68 -11.54 25.31
C SER A 159 24.06 -10.16 25.12
N LEU A 160 22.75 -10.12 24.91
CA LEU A 160 21.95 -8.91 24.75
C LEU A 160 21.17 -8.62 26.03
N THR A 161 21.13 -7.36 26.45
CA THR A 161 20.38 -6.88 27.64
C THR A 161 19.50 -5.67 27.34
N LYS A 162 19.54 -5.19 26.10
CA LYS A 162 18.79 -4.04 25.58
C LYS A 162 18.44 -4.27 24.11
N THR A 163 17.52 -3.46 23.56
CA THR A 163 17.20 -3.50 22.14
C THR A 163 18.47 -3.38 21.31
N THR A 164 18.69 -4.33 20.41
CA THR A 164 19.93 -4.44 19.65
C THR A 164 19.64 -5.00 18.27
N GLN A 165 20.17 -4.33 17.25
CA GLN A 165 20.31 -4.89 15.92
C GLN A 165 21.66 -5.60 15.83
N VAL A 166 21.65 -6.92 15.60
CA VAL A 166 22.86 -7.70 15.37
C VAL A 166 23.03 -7.90 13.87
N ARG A 167 24.08 -7.33 13.30
CA ARG A 167 24.46 -7.55 11.90
C ARG A 167 25.71 -8.39 11.84
N ALA A 168 25.77 -9.37 10.96
CA ALA A 168 26.88 -10.30 10.84
C ALA A 168 27.15 -10.66 9.38
N GLN A 169 28.41 -10.99 9.05
CA GLN A 169 28.79 -11.47 7.73
C GLN A 169 29.97 -12.45 7.84
N ALA A 170 30.01 -13.41 6.94
CA ALA A 170 31.07 -14.40 6.81
C ALA A 170 32.25 -13.85 5.99
N PHE A 171 33.48 -14.11 6.45
CA PHE A 171 34.72 -13.72 5.78
C PHE A 171 35.67 -14.90 5.61
N VAL A 172 36.13 -15.16 4.40
CA VAL A 172 37.18 -16.14 4.10
C VAL A 172 38.45 -15.39 3.71
N ASN A 173 39.55 -15.61 4.44
CA ASN A 173 40.83 -14.93 4.21
C ASN A 173 40.73 -13.39 4.19
N GLY A 174 39.79 -12.82 4.95
CA GLY A 174 39.56 -11.37 5.03
C GLY A 174 38.67 -10.79 3.93
N ALA A 175 38.22 -11.58 2.95
CA ALA A 175 37.23 -11.17 1.96
C ALA A 175 35.82 -11.55 2.44
N ALA A 176 34.82 -10.69 2.23
CA ALA A 176 33.42 -11.04 2.46
C ALA A 176 33.05 -12.22 1.54
N SER A 177 32.37 -13.24 2.08
CA SER A 177 32.14 -14.52 1.38
C SER A 177 30.73 -15.08 1.59
N GLY A 178 29.74 -14.21 1.64
CA GLY A 178 28.31 -14.51 1.78
C GLY A 178 27.50 -13.25 2.01
N ASP A 179 26.18 -13.36 1.95
CA ASP A 179 25.26 -12.25 2.19
C ASP A 179 25.30 -11.81 3.65
N ILE A 180 25.12 -10.50 3.88
CA ILE A 180 24.98 -9.96 5.24
C ILE A 180 23.73 -10.54 5.88
N GLY A 181 23.83 -10.95 7.14
CA GLY A 181 22.70 -11.31 7.96
C GLY A 181 22.40 -10.28 9.04
N THR A 182 21.14 -9.96 9.23
CA THR A 182 20.63 -9.10 10.29
C THR A 182 19.57 -9.84 11.09
N ALA A 183 19.66 -9.75 12.42
CA ALA A 183 18.58 -10.06 13.33
C ALA A 183 18.31 -8.86 14.25
N VAL A 184 17.02 -8.59 14.50
CA VAL A 184 16.55 -7.47 15.30
C VAL A 184 15.98 -8.03 16.60
N TYR A 185 16.45 -7.53 17.75
CA TYR A 185 15.96 -7.97 19.06
C TYR A 185 15.51 -6.77 19.88
N ILE A 186 14.24 -6.74 20.30
CA ILE A 186 13.67 -5.66 21.11
C ILE A 186 13.60 -6.13 22.57
N CYS A 187 14.26 -5.41 23.49
CA CYS A 187 14.17 -5.72 24.91
C CYS A 187 12.87 -5.13 25.47
N SER A 188 12.08 -5.93 26.18
CA SER A 188 10.86 -5.48 26.84
C SER A 188 10.87 -5.82 28.32
N SER A 189 10.36 -4.91 29.13
CA SER A 189 10.09 -5.09 30.56
C SER A 189 8.70 -5.69 30.82
N ILE A 190 7.84 -5.74 29.81
CA ILE A 190 6.44 -6.13 29.92
C ILE A 190 6.10 -7.25 28.92
N ASP A 191 4.92 -7.85 29.07
CA ASP A 191 4.32 -8.73 28.06
C ASP A 191 2.83 -8.45 28.03
N ALA A 192 2.49 -7.29 27.44
CA ALA A 192 1.11 -6.84 27.38
C ALA A 192 0.32 -7.66 26.36
N ASN A 193 -0.97 -7.87 26.66
CA ASN A 193 -1.90 -8.59 25.81
C ASN A 193 -2.83 -7.60 25.10
N HIS A 194 -3.07 -7.86 23.83
CA HIS A 194 -3.84 -7.04 22.91
C HIS A 194 -4.79 -7.91 22.08
N ASP A 195 -5.88 -7.33 21.62
CA ASP A 195 -6.86 -7.99 20.75
C ASP A 195 -6.63 -7.60 19.28
N LEU A 196 -5.90 -6.50 19.08
CA LEU A 196 -5.48 -5.98 17.78
C LEU A 196 -4.01 -6.37 17.53
N PRO A 197 -3.58 -6.36 16.25
CA PRO A 197 -2.16 -6.39 15.94
C PRO A 197 -1.39 -5.31 16.69
N VAL A 198 -0.14 -5.62 17.05
CA VAL A 198 0.73 -4.70 17.78
C VAL A 198 1.95 -4.37 16.94
N LEU A 199 2.20 -3.08 16.76
CA LEU A 199 3.39 -2.56 16.09
C LEU A 199 4.31 -1.92 17.13
N ILE A 200 5.57 -2.35 17.15
CA ILE A 200 6.64 -1.74 17.95
C ILE A 200 7.61 -1.01 17.03
N LEU A 201 7.89 0.24 17.37
CA LEU A 201 8.99 1.03 16.82
C LEU A 201 9.96 1.32 17.98
N ASP A 202 11.24 0.98 17.82
CA ASP A 202 12.29 1.30 18.81
C ASP A 202 13.45 2.00 18.11
N SER A 203 13.72 3.26 18.48
CA SER A 203 14.75 4.09 17.83
C SER A 203 16.14 3.95 18.46
N TYR A 204 16.38 2.89 19.24
CA TYR A 204 17.67 2.62 19.88
C TYR A 204 18.16 3.77 20.79
N GLY A 205 17.22 4.55 21.34
CA GLY A 205 17.50 5.72 22.16
C GLY A 205 17.85 7.01 21.40
N ALA A 206 17.56 7.08 20.10
CA ALA A 206 17.82 8.27 19.28
C ALA A 206 16.76 9.39 19.46
N GLY A 207 15.74 9.17 20.28
CA GLY A 207 14.67 10.14 20.50
C GLY A 207 13.54 10.05 19.47
N LYS A 208 12.68 11.06 19.48
CA LYS A 208 11.55 11.19 18.55
C LYS A 208 12.04 11.79 17.22
N PRO A 209 11.63 11.26 16.05
CA PRO A 209 12.05 11.80 14.76
C PRO A 209 11.43 13.16 14.45
N GLY A 210 12.05 13.87 13.51
CA GLY A 210 11.51 15.07 12.85
C GLY A 210 10.58 14.72 11.67
N LYS A 211 10.36 15.68 10.76
CA LYS A 211 9.44 15.52 9.61
C LYS A 211 10.10 15.03 8.32
N GLU A 212 11.38 15.31 8.12
CA GLU A 212 12.03 15.17 6.81
C GLU A 212 12.82 13.85 6.70
N ASP A 213 13.65 13.56 7.71
CA ASP A 213 14.56 12.42 7.65
C ASP A 213 14.00 11.22 8.41
N TYR A 214 14.08 10.05 7.76
CA TYR A 214 13.81 8.77 8.40
C TYR A 214 14.81 8.51 9.53
N LEU A 215 14.27 8.28 10.72
CA LEU A 215 15.05 7.83 11.87
C LEU A 215 15.09 6.31 11.92
N ASP A 216 16.29 5.73 11.98
CA ASP A 216 16.52 4.28 12.07
C ASP A 216 15.79 3.67 13.27
N ALA A 217 15.17 2.52 13.05
CA ALA A 217 14.35 1.83 14.03
C ALA A 217 14.38 0.31 13.85
N ALA A 218 14.27 -0.38 14.99
CA ALA A 218 13.75 -1.74 15.01
C ALA A 218 12.24 -1.71 14.81
N ILE A 219 11.73 -2.48 13.86
CA ILE A 219 10.30 -2.58 13.59
C ILE A 219 9.86 -4.02 13.78
N MET A 220 8.88 -4.23 14.66
CA MET A 220 8.23 -5.53 14.85
C MET A 220 6.72 -5.42 14.82
N LEU A 221 6.09 -6.32 14.08
CA LEU A 221 4.64 -6.49 14.04
C LEU A 221 4.25 -7.85 14.61
N MET A 222 3.27 -7.84 15.51
CA MET A 222 2.70 -9.02 16.13
C MET A 222 1.22 -9.13 15.77
N GLU A 223 0.89 -10.07 14.88
CA GLU A 223 -0.49 -10.35 14.50
C GLU A 223 -1.22 -11.28 15.48
N PRO A 224 -2.54 -11.12 15.67
CA PRO A 224 -3.28 -11.92 16.62
C PRO A 224 -3.24 -13.42 16.30
N LYS A 225 -2.87 -14.23 17.28
CA LYS A 225 -3.01 -15.69 17.28
C LYS A 225 -4.12 -16.06 18.25
N ASN A 226 -5.15 -16.76 17.77
CA ASN A 226 -6.35 -17.07 18.56
C ASN A 226 -7.01 -15.80 19.16
N ASN A 227 -7.14 -14.74 18.34
CA ASN A 227 -7.69 -13.44 18.71
C ASN A 227 -6.90 -12.66 19.78
N GLN A 228 -5.61 -12.97 19.98
CA GLN A 228 -4.75 -12.24 20.91
C GLN A 228 -3.35 -12.04 20.33
N SER A 229 -2.80 -10.85 20.54
CA SER A 229 -1.38 -10.53 20.33
C SER A 229 -0.71 -10.26 21.67
N THR A 230 0.51 -10.76 21.86
CA THR A 230 1.34 -10.40 23.02
C THR A 230 2.65 -9.76 22.58
N LEU A 231 3.29 -8.98 23.46
CA LEU A 231 4.57 -8.36 23.12
C LEU A 231 5.70 -9.37 22.98
N LEU A 232 5.64 -10.51 23.68
CA LEU A 232 6.67 -11.55 23.65
C LEU A 232 6.43 -12.70 22.66
N GLN A 233 5.35 -12.65 21.87
CA GLN A 233 5.12 -13.65 20.85
C GLN A 233 6.10 -13.49 19.68
N THR A 234 6.26 -14.54 18.87
CA THR A 234 7.00 -14.45 17.60
C THR A 234 6.34 -13.43 16.66
N PRO A 235 7.07 -12.38 16.22
CA PRO A 235 6.53 -11.39 15.29
C PRO A 235 6.29 -11.99 13.91
N THR A 236 5.31 -11.47 13.17
CA THR A 236 5.06 -11.80 11.76
C THR A 236 5.95 -10.98 10.82
N VAL A 237 6.30 -9.75 11.23
CA VAL A 237 7.31 -8.92 10.57
C VAL A 237 8.33 -8.50 11.62
N ALA A 238 9.61 -8.72 11.35
CA ALA A 238 10.70 -8.20 12.17
C ALA A 238 11.81 -7.74 11.23
N THR A 239 11.95 -6.43 11.10
CA THR A 239 12.83 -5.83 10.10
C THR A 239 13.52 -4.58 10.64
N ARG A 240 14.55 -4.16 9.91
CA ARG A 240 15.05 -2.80 10.00
C ARG A 240 14.07 -1.87 9.31
N GLY A 241 14.10 -0.61 9.68
CA GLY A 241 13.38 0.41 8.93
C GLY A 241 13.62 1.79 9.47
N GLY A 242 12.95 2.74 8.85
CA GLY A 242 12.93 4.13 9.26
C GLY A 242 11.52 4.57 9.64
N TYR A 243 11.41 5.60 10.47
CA TYR A 243 10.16 6.33 10.60
C TYR A 243 10.38 7.83 10.82
N HIS A 244 9.45 8.65 10.33
CA HIS A 244 9.45 10.10 10.54
C HIS A 244 8.04 10.63 10.76
N VAL A 245 7.93 11.81 11.38
CA VAL A 245 6.64 12.49 11.59
C VAL A 245 6.04 12.88 10.24
N ARG A 246 4.74 12.62 10.07
CA ARG A 246 4.01 12.99 8.85
C ARG A 246 2.90 14.00 9.11
N GLY A 247 2.27 14.45 8.03
CA GLY A 247 1.11 15.34 8.08
C GLY A 247 1.49 16.81 8.13
N GLN A 248 0.50 17.69 7.99
CA GLN A 248 0.69 19.14 7.99
C GLN A 248 0.28 19.70 9.36
N SER A 249 -1.02 19.88 9.59
CA SER A 249 -1.58 20.24 10.90
C SER A 249 -1.36 19.12 11.94
N SER A 250 -1.62 17.87 11.55
CA SER A 250 -1.55 16.69 12.41
C SER A 250 -0.14 16.34 12.91
N ALA A 251 0.91 16.85 12.26
CA ALA A 251 2.29 16.70 12.74
C ALA A 251 2.50 17.30 14.14
N ASN A 252 1.66 18.27 14.52
CA ASN A 252 1.71 18.93 15.84
C ASN A 252 0.82 18.26 16.89
N PHE A 253 0.15 17.15 16.57
CA PHE A 253 -0.65 16.41 17.55
C PHE A 253 0.25 15.75 18.59
N GLU A 254 -0.21 15.74 19.85
CA GLU A 254 0.45 15.00 20.93
C GLU A 254 0.53 13.50 20.59
N LYS A 255 -0.59 12.93 20.12
CA LYS A 255 -0.62 11.64 19.45
C LYS A 255 -0.22 11.83 17.99
N THR A 256 1.08 11.78 17.74
CA THR A 256 1.67 12.13 16.45
C THR A 256 1.50 11.01 15.40
N PRO A 257 1.18 11.32 14.14
CA PRO A 257 1.18 10.37 13.03
C PRO A 257 2.58 10.20 12.42
N TYR A 258 2.86 9.02 11.83
CA TYR A 258 4.17 8.69 11.27
C TYR A 258 4.09 8.12 9.84
N ARG A 259 5.17 8.30 9.08
CA ARG A 259 5.55 7.49 7.91
C ARG A 259 6.52 6.41 8.39
N ILE A 260 6.43 5.23 7.82
CA ILE A 260 7.30 4.09 8.11
C ILE A 260 7.80 3.54 6.78
N GLU A 261 9.09 3.23 6.72
CA GLU A 261 9.72 2.52 5.62
C GLU A 261 10.42 1.27 6.16
N PHE A 262 10.26 0.12 5.51
CA PHE A 262 10.97 -1.11 5.83
C PHE A 262 12.23 -1.23 4.98
N TRP A 263 13.32 -1.67 5.61
CA TRP A 263 14.63 -1.70 4.95
C TRP A 263 15.26 -3.10 4.90
N ASP A 264 15.94 -3.39 3.79
CA ASP A 264 16.79 -4.57 3.60
C ASP A 264 18.15 -4.42 4.32
N ASN A 265 19.11 -5.29 4.01
CA ASN A 265 20.46 -5.20 4.59
C ASN A 265 21.26 -4.01 4.05
N GLU A 266 20.96 -3.54 2.86
CA GLU A 266 21.63 -2.46 2.15
C GLU A 266 21.03 -1.09 2.51
N GLY A 267 19.86 -1.07 3.17
CA GLY A 267 19.11 0.14 3.47
C GLY A 267 18.19 0.57 2.33
N GLY A 268 17.91 -0.32 1.37
CA GLY A 268 16.89 -0.16 0.35
C GLY A 268 15.52 -0.64 0.83
N ASP A 269 14.49 -0.31 0.05
CA ASP A 269 13.09 -0.67 0.30
C ASP A 269 12.88 -2.20 0.36
N ALA A 270 12.30 -2.68 1.46
CA ALA A 270 12.00 -4.09 1.69
C ALA A 270 10.49 -4.34 1.80
N LYS A 271 9.95 -5.15 0.91
CA LYS A 271 8.51 -5.33 0.76
C LYS A 271 7.97 -6.48 1.61
N TYR A 272 7.33 -6.17 2.73
CA TYR A 272 6.69 -7.16 3.60
C TYR A 272 5.17 -7.11 3.45
N PRO A 273 4.47 -8.26 3.38
CA PRO A 273 3.03 -8.28 3.60
C PRO A 273 2.72 -7.90 5.05
N VAL A 274 1.67 -7.12 5.25
CA VAL A 274 1.33 -6.58 6.57
C VAL A 274 -0.16 -6.84 6.83
N MET A 275 -0.50 -7.75 7.75
CA MET A 275 -1.88 -7.93 8.24
C MET A 275 -2.91 -8.21 7.12
N GLY A 276 -2.52 -8.96 6.11
CA GLY A 276 -3.36 -9.27 4.94
C GLY A 276 -3.37 -8.21 3.84
N LEU A 277 -2.68 -7.08 4.04
CA LEU A 277 -2.40 -6.11 2.98
C LEU A 277 -1.25 -6.62 2.09
N PRO A 278 -1.23 -6.27 0.79
CA PRO A 278 -0.16 -6.64 -0.12
C PRO A 278 1.23 -6.20 0.36
N ALA A 279 2.26 -6.88 -0.14
CA ALA A 279 3.63 -6.65 0.29
C ALA A 279 4.17 -5.30 -0.18
N ASP A 280 4.67 -4.51 0.77
CA ASP A 280 5.21 -3.17 0.55
C ASP A 280 6.15 -2.78 1.69
N GLY A 281 7.01 -1.79 1.46
CA GLY A 281 7.87 -1.22 2.49
C GLY A 281 7.39 0.14 2.99
N ASP A 282 6.56 0.84 2.23
CA ASP A 282 6.06 2.18 2.58
C ASP A 282 4.68 2.15 3.24
N TRP A 283 4.60 2.61 4.48
CA TRP A 283 3.38 2.60 5.27
C TRP A 283 3.12 3.92 5.99
N CYS A 284 1.84 4.19 6.26
CA CYS A 284 1.39 5.31 7.07
C CYS A 284 0.82 4.84 8.40
N LEU A 285 1.21 5.48 9.50
CA LEU A 285 0.46 5.44 10.75
C LEU A 285 -0.35 6.72 10.90
N LEU A 286 -1.65 6.66 10.64
CA LEU A 286 -2.56 7.76 10.95
C LEU A 286 -2.98 7.68 12.42
N SER A 287 -2.89 8.81 13.10
CA SER A 287 -3.29 8.98 14.49
C SER A 287 -4.70 9.58 14.55
N PRO A 288 -5.76 8.79 14.79
CA PRO A 288 -7.07 9.35 15.10
C PRO A 288 -6.98 10.01 16.48
N TYR A 289 -6.62 11.29 16.50
CA TYR A 289 -6.45 12.10 17.70
C TYR A 289 -7.68 12.97 17.95
N PRO A 290 -8.07 13.90 17.04
CA PRO A 290 -9.37 14.56 17.14
C PRO A 290 -10.52 13.58 16.88
N ASP A 291 -10.33 12.57 16.02
CA ASP A 291 -11.31 11.49 15.81
C ASP A 291 -11.39 10.55 17.02
N LYS A 292 -12.27 10.89 17.95
CA LYS A 292 -12.56 10.07 19.14
C LYS A 292 -13.37 8.80 18.83
N SER A 293 -13.90 8.62 17.62
CA SER A 293 -14.50 7.35 17.22
C SER A 293 -13.44 6.30 16.86
N LEU A 294 -12.25 6.77 16.46
CA LEU A 294 -11.12 5.99 15.93
C LEU A 294 -11.33 5.41 14.52
N ILE A 295 -12.51 5.57 13.91
CA ILE A 295 -12.90 4.82 12.70
C ILE A 295 -13.31 5.67 11.50
N ARG A 296 -13.29 7.01 11.55
CA ARG A 296 -13.88 7.84 10.47
C ARG A 296 -13.20 7.68 9.12
N ASN A 297 -11.86 7.65 9.10
CA ASN A 297 -11.08 7.33 7.90
C ASN A 297 -11.45 5.95 7.35
N ALA A 298 -11.38 4.91 8.20
CA ALA A 298 -11.74 3.55 7.83
C ALA A 298 -13.17 3.47 7.27
N PHE A 299 -14.14 4.11 7.93
CA PHE A 299 -15.53 4.13 7.51
C PHE A 299 -15.71 4.76 6.13
N ALA A 300 -15.04 5.88 5.85
CA ALA A 300 -15.05 6.48 4.52
C ALA A 300 -14.44 5.57 3.45
N TYR A 301 -13.32 4.91 3.76
CA TYR A 301 -12.65 3.98 2.83
C TYR A 301 -13.54 2.78 2.51
N GLU A 302 -14.16 2.18 3.52
CA GLU A 302 -15.12 1.09 3.38
C GLU A 302 -16.36 1.49 2.56
N ILE A 303 -16.83 2.73 2.68
CA ILE A 303 -17.92 3.26 1.85
C ILE A 303 -17.45 3.47 0.40
N GLY A 304 -16.26 4.04 0.21
CA GLY A 304 -15.68 4.25 -1.11
C GLY A 304 -15.57 2.95 -1.90
N ASN A 305 -14.98 1.93 -1.28
CA ASN A 305 -14.81 0.61 -1.86
C ASN A 305 -16.17 -0.02 -2.26
N ASP A 306 -17.18 0.06 -1.38
CA ASP A 306 -18.53 -0.48 -1.64
C ASP A 306 -19.21 0.16 -2.86
N ILE A 307 -18.87 1.41 -3.19
CA ILE A 307 -19.52 2.15 -4.27
C ILE A 307 -18.66 2.30 -5.53
N GLY A 308 -17.44 1.73 -5.53
CA GLY A 308 -16.54 1.70 -6.68
C GLY A 308 -15.57 2.88 -6.77
N LEU A 309 -15.17 3.46 -5.62
CA LEU A 309 -14.04 4.37 -5.54
C LEU A 309 -12.80 3.64 -5.03
N GLU A 310 -11.64 4.08 -5.50
CA GLU A 310 -10.36 3.66 -4.94
C GLU A 310 -10.17 4.27 -3.54
N ALA A 311 -9.72 3.47 -2.58
CA ALA A 311 -9.31 3.90 -1.25
C ALA A 311 -8.13 3.05 -0.78
N PRO A 312 -7.22 3.58 0.04
CA PRO A 312 -6.08 2.82 0.52
C PRO A 312 -6.52 1.66 1.42
N GLY A 313 -5.83 0.54 1.31
CA GLY A 313 -5.91 -0.54 2.29
C GLY A 313 -5.51 -0.06 3.67
N TYR A 314 -6.11 -0.65 4.71
CA TYR A 314 -5.83 -0.27 6.08
C TYR A 314 -6.07 -1.42 7.06
N THR A 315 -5.54 -1.25 8.25
CA THR A 315 -5.81 -2.09 9.42
C THR A 315 -5.62 -1.29 10.71
N PHE A 316 -6.33 -1.67 11.77
CA PHE A 316 -6.17 -1.06 13.07
C PHE A 316 -5.04 -1.73 13.85
N VAL A 317 -4.15 -0.92 14.43
CA VAL A 317 -3.02 -1.42 15.22
C VAL A 317 -2.90 -0.70 16.55
N GLU A 318 -2.45 -1.42 17.56
CA GLU A 318 -1.95 -0.80 18.79
C GLU A 318 -0.44 -0.58 18.67
N VAL A 319 0.00 0.65 18.97
CA VAL A 319 1.38 1.06 18.71
C VAL A 319 2.14 1.27 20.01
N TYR A 320 3.39 0.78 20.06
CA TYR A 320 4.38 1.21 21.02
C TYR A 320 5.54 1.89 20.30
N ILE A 321 5.98 3.03 20.84
CA ILE A 321 7.15 3.76 20.31
C ILE A 321 8.12 3.98 21.46
N ASN A 322 9.22 3.22 21.45
CA ASN A 322 10.33 3.38 22.38
C ASN A 322 11.36 4.34 21.77
N ILE A 323 11.53 5.51 22.40
CA ILE A 323 12.44 6.55 21.92
C ILE A 323 13.71 6.66 22.78
N ASP A 324 13.76 5.94 23.89
CA ASP A 324 14.90 5.93 24.80
C ASP A 324 15.67 4.61 24.69
N ASN A 325 16.73 4.46 25.48
CA ASN A 325 17.62 3.29 25.44
C ASN A 325 17.31 2.30 26.58
N GLN A 326 16.08 2.34 27.12
CA GLN A 326 15.58 1.41 28.13
C GLN A 326 14.74 0.30 27.47
N PRO A 327 14.51 -0.82 28.19
CA PRO A 327 13.58 -1.83 27.71
C PRO A 327 12.17 -1.25 27.51
N LEU A 328 11.53 -1.63 26.40
CA LEU A 328 10.14 -1.31 26.08
C LEU A 328 9.24 -1.53 27.31
N SER A 329 8.40 -0.55 27.62
CA SER A 329 7.60 -0.48 28.83
C SER A 329 6.16 -0.08 28.52
N ALA A 330 5.30 -0.06 29.55
CA ALA A 330 3.93 0.41 29.40
C ALA A 330 3.84 1.93 29.08
N ALA A 331 4.90 2.71 29.36
CA ALA A 331 4.92 4.14 29.07
C ALA A 331 5.00 4.43 27.57
N ASP A 332 5.59 3.49 26.81
CA ASP A 332 5.84 3.60 25.37
C ASP A 332 4.58 3.37 24.52
N TYR A 333 3.50 2.87 25.13
CA TYR A 333 2.21 2.69 24.48
C TYR A 333 1.64 4.02 23.97
N GLN A 334 1.23 4.04 22.70
CA GLN A 334 0.70 5.22 21.99
C GLN A 334 -0.78 5.09 21.60
N GLY A 335 -1.47 4.00 21.95
CA GLY A 335 -2.89 3.83 21.62
C GLY A 335 -3.14 3.19 20.26
N VAL A 336 -4.35 3.36 19.74
CA VAL A 336 -4.83 2.77 18.48
C VAL A 336 -4.51 3.70 17.32
N TYR A 337 -3.87 3.17 16.27
CA TYR A 337 -3.60 3.86 15.01
C TYR A 337 -4.28 3.14 13.85
N LEU A 338 -4.42 3.85 12.74
CA LEU A 338 -4.72 3.25 11.44
C LEU A 338 -3.39 3.06 10.71
N LEU A 339 -2.94 1.82 10.55
CA LEU A 339 -1.87 1.51 9.60
C LEU A 339 -2.50 1.41 8.22
N THR A 340 -2.04 2.22 7.27
CA THR A 340 -2.65 2.33 5.95
C THR A 340 -1.59 2.53 4.87
N GLU A 341 -1.93 2.07 3.67
CA GLU A 341 -1.11 2.22 2.48
C GLU A 341 -0.87 3.70 2.17
N THR A 342 0.29 4.01 1.59
CA THR A 342 0.49 5.28 0.90
C THR A 342 -0.34 5.28 -0.39
N ILE A 343 -0.90 6.43 -0.75
CA ILE A 343 -1.54 6.55 -2.06
C ILE A 343 -0.45 6.83 -3.08
N GLU A 344 -0.19 5.81 -3.90
CA GLU A 344 0.80 5.81 -4.96
C GLU A 344 0.38 4.92 -6.13
N ILE A 345 1.00 5.14 -7.29
CA ILE A 345 0.81 4.30 -8.47
C ILE A 345 1.70 3.07 -8.37
N ASP A 346 1.07 1.96 -7.99
CA ASP A 346 1.63 0.61 -7.98
C ASP A 346 0.54 -0.44 -8.29
N LYS A 347 0.95 -1.61 -8.77
CA LYS A 347 0.05 -2.72 -9.13
C LYS A 347 -0.78 -3.24 -7.94
N ASP A 348 -0.27 -3.11 -6.72
CA ASP A 348 -0.93 -3.55 -5.48
C ASP A 348 -1.49 -2.36 -4.67
N ARG A 349 -1.57 -1.17 -5.30
CA ARG A 349 -2.11 0.08 -4.76
C ARG A 349 -3.12 0.66 -5.76
N LEU A 350 -2.90 1.90 -6.22
CA LEU A 350 -3.62 2.44 -7.37
C LEU A 350 -3.07 1.83 -8.66
N ASN A 351 -3.69 0.74 -9.11
CA ASN A 351 -3.25 -0.05 -10.26
C ASN A 351 -3.57 0.60 -11.60
N ILE A 352 -2.85 1.68 -11.91
CA ILE A 352 -2.84 2.34 -13.23
C ILE A 352 -1.46 2.21 -13.87
N LYS A 353 -1.36 2.43 -15.19
CA LYS A 353 -0.07 2.35 -15.88
C LYS A 353 0.84 3.52 -15.51
N LYS A 354 1.88 3.25 -14.71
CA LYS A 354 2.92 4.23 -14.34
C LYS A 354 3.55 4.86 -15.57
N LEU A 355 3.68 6.18 -15.56
CA LEU A 355 4.28 6.96 -16.64
C LEU A 355 5.81 6.87 -16.54
N LYS A 356 6.46 6.44 -17.63
CA LYS A 356 7.93 6.36 -17.70
C LYS A 356 8.54 7.65 -18.24
N GLU A 357 9.83 7.85 -17.98
CA GLU A 357 10.58 9.00 -18.49
C GLU A 357 10.56 9.12 -20.03
N ASP A 358 10.53 8.00 -20.75
CA ASP A 358 10.50 7.95 -22.21
C ASP A 358 9.08 7.97 -22.82
N ASP A 359 8.03 7.99 -21.98
CA ASP A 359 6.64 8.10 -22.41
C ASP A 359 6.29 9.57 -22.73
N LEU A 360 6.82 10.08 -23.83
CA LEU A 360 6.74 11.50 -24.23
C LEU A 360 5.69 11.80 -25.31
N THR A 361 5.06 10.78 -25.88
CA THR A 361 4.07 10.93 -26.97
C THR A 361 2.89 9.98 -26.81
N GLU A 362 1.79 10.30 -27.50
CA GLU A 362 0.61 9.46 -27.56
C GLU A 362 0.92 8.09 -28.20
N PRO A 363 0.32 6.98 -27.72
CA PRO A 363 -0.68 6.93 -26.64
C PRO A 363 -0.08 6.88 -25.23
N LYS A 364 1.25 6.76 -25.09
CA LYS A 364 1.89 6.41 -23.81
C LYS A 364 1.85 7.55 -22.79
N ILE A 365 1.98 8.79 -23.25
CA ILE A 365 1.90 10.00 -22.43
C ILE A 365 0.51 10.22 -21.82
N SER A 366 -0.52 9.50 -22.25
CA SER A 366 -1.90 9.85 -21.88
C SER A 366 -2.33 9.46 -20.47
N GLY A 367 -1.47 8.84 -19.66
CA GLY A 367 -1.84 8.39 -18.32
C GLY A 367 -0.65 7.94 -17.47
N GLY A 368 -0.96 7.57 -16.23
CA GLY A 368 0.03 7.41 -15.16
C GLY A 368 0.23 8.69 -14.37
N TYR A 369 -0.84 9.49 -14.23
CA TYR A 369 -0.84 10.74 -13.45
C TYR A 369 -1.73 10.58 -12.22
N LEU A 370 -1.20 10.94 -11.06
CA LEU A 370 -1.92 11.07 -9.80
C LEU A 370 -1.73 12.51 -9.28
N MET A 371 -2.84 13.17 -8.98
CA MET A 371 -2.88 14.60 -8.67
C MET A 371 -3.76 14.85 -7.45
N GLN A 372 -3.60 16.01 -6.82
CA GLN A 372 -4.52 16.47 -5.77
C GLN A 372 -4.70 17.98 -5.78
N PHE A 373 -5.94 18.43 -5.60
CA PHE A 373 -6.19 19.80 -5.16
C PHE A 373 -5.87 19.89 -3.67
N ASN A 374 -4.97 20.80 -3.33
CA ASN A 374 -4.49 20.97 -1.97
C ASN A 374 -4.26 22.45 -1.66
N MET A 375 -5.26 23.12 -1.08
CA MET A 375 -5.20 24.56 -0.81
C MET A 375 -3.91 24.97 -0.09
N GLN A 376 -3.26 26.05 -0.56
CA GLN A 376 -1.94 26.44 -0.08
C GLN A 376 -0.86 25.37 -0.32
N CYS A 377 -0.97 24.67 -1.45
CA CYS A 377 0.04 23.71 -1.91
C CYS A 377 1.44 24.34 -1.83
N ALA A 378 2.40 23.55 -1.38
CA ALA A 378 3.81 23.95 -1.34
C ALA A 378 4.70 23.00 -2.14
N GLU A 379 4.14 21.87 -2.61
CA GLU A 379 4.88 20.83 -3.28
C GLU A 379 4.78 21.01 -4.81
N GLU A 380 5.92 20.97 -5.48
CA GLU A 380 6.02 20.90 -6.94
C GLU A 380 6.18 19.42 -7.35
N PRO A 381 5.80 19.02 -8.58
CA PRO A 381 5.32 19.87 -9.67
C PRO A 381 3.84 20.27 -9.56
N LEU A 382 3.53 21.50 -9.94
CA LEU A 382 2.17 22.03 -10.02
C LEU A 382 1.63 22.04 -11.47
N ILE A 383 0.37 21.66 -11.64
CA ILE A 383 -0.36 21.77 -12.90
C ILE A 383 -1.03 23.15 -12.95
N LYS A 384 -0.46 24.07 -13.73
CA LYS A 384 -0.88 25.48 -13.78
C LYS A 384 -1.65 25.78 -15.07
N GLY A 385 -2.88 26.25 -14.94
CA GLY A 385 -3.72 26.68 -16.06
C GLY A 385 -4.73 27.75 -15.65
N SER A 386 -5.82 27.90 -16.41
CA SER A 386 -6.85 28.92 -16.16
C SER A 386 -8.10 28.29 -15.56
N GLY A 387 -8.54 28.82 -14.42
CA GLY A 387 -9.80 28.44 -13.78
C GLY A 387 -9.66 27.45 -12.61
N TRP A 388 -8.45 27.22 -12.13
CA TRP A 388 -8.16 26.53 -10.86
C TRP A 388 -6.85 27.06 -10.26
N SER A 389 -6.59 26.70 -9.01
CA SER A 389 -5.31 26.89 -8.32
C SER A 389 -4.96 25.64 -7.52
N ASP A 390 -3.72 25.58 -7.05
CA ASP A 390 -3.24 24.58 -6.08
C ASP A 390 -3.48 23.10 -6.47
N LEU A 391 -3.23 22.77 -7.74
CA LEU A 391 -3.27 21.39 -8.25
C LEU A 391 -1.85 20.81 -8.30
N GLU A 392 -1.55 19.97 -7.32
CA GLU A 392 -0.29 19.24 -7.20
C GLU A 392 -0.31 17.99 -8.08
N LEU A 393 0.75 17.73 -8.81
CA LEU A 393 1.01 16.46 -9.47
C LEU A 393 1.89 15.60 -8.54
N THR A 394 1.24 14.69 -7.82
CA THR A 394 1.91 13.84 -6.83
C THR A 394 2.67 12.67 -7.45
N GLU A 395 2.22 12.16 -8.61
CA GLU A 395 3.03 11.24 -9.43
C GLU A 395 2.81 11.47 -10.94
N PRO A 396 3.89 11.41 -11.75
CA PRO A 396 5.28 11.21 -11.33
C PRO A 396 5.90 12.48 -10.72
N LYS A 397 6.80 12.32 -9.75
CA LYS A 397 7.54 13.45 -9.14
C LYS A 397 8.54 14.07 -10.13
N ASP A 398 9.28 13.24 -10.87
CA ASP A 398 10.27 13.67 -11.86
C ASP A 398 9.67 13.87 -13.27
N VAL A 399 8.54 14.58 -13.33
CA VAL A 399 7.79 14.78 -14.58
C VAL A 399 8.61 15.53 -15.63
N LYS A 400 8.51 15.10 -16.89
CA LYS A 400 9.13 15.82 -18.02
C LYS A 400 8.26 16.96 -18.53
N SER A 401 8.86 17.94 -19.18
CA SER A 401 8.16 19.13 -19.70
C SER A 401 6.98 18.80 -20.62
N GLU A 402 7.15 17.81 -21.48
CA GLU A 402 6.17 17.31 -22.45
C GLU A 402 5.00 16.66 -21.71
N GLN A 403 5.30 15.86 -20.68
CA GLN A 403 4.33 15.20 -19.82
C GLN A 403 3.51 16.21 -19.02
N LEU A 404 4.17 17.19 -18.39
CA LEU A 404 3.52 18.25 -17.63
C LEU A 404 2.65 19.13 -18.54
N THR A 405 3.14 19.45 -19.74
CA THR A 405 2.37 20.21 -20.75
C THR A 405 1.14 19.41 -21.21
N TRP A 406 1.30 18.11 -21.45
CA TRP A 406 0.20 17.26 -21.89
C TRP A 406 -0.91 17.18 -20.85
N ILE A 407 -0.57 16.86 -19.59
CA ILE A 407 -1.58 16.75 -18.52
C ILE A 407 -2.21 18.11 -18.22
N THR A 408 -1.45 19.21 -18.26
CA THR A 408 -1.99 20.58 -18.11
C THR A 408 -3.03 20.88 -19.18
N ASN A 409 -2.76 20.55 -20.44
CA ASN A 409 -3.71 20.73 -21.53
C ASN A 409 -4.95 19.84 -21.38
N TYR A 410 -4.79 18.62 -20.87
CA TYR A 410 -5.92 17.73 -20.59
C TYR A 410 -6.83 18.29 -19.48
N ILE A 411 -6.23 18.75 -18.38
CA ILE A 411 -6.95 19.38 -17.26
C ILE A 411 -7.66 20.68 -17.73
N GLN A 412 -7.03 21.47 -18.60
CA GLN A 412 -7.70 22.63 -19.19
C GLN A 412 -8.93 22.24 -20.03
N LYS A 413 -8.86 21.13 -20.79
CA LYS A 413 -10.03 20.61 -21.52
C LYS A 413 -11.13 20.17 -20.57
N VAL A 414 -10.80 19.49 -19.46
CA VAL A 414 -11.75 19.15 -18.41
C VAL A 414 -12.44 20.40 -17.87
N HIS A 415 -11.65 21.39 -17.41
CA HIS A 415 -12.20 22.66 -16.90
C HIS A 415 -13.12 23.33 -17.93
N ASN A 416 -12.67 23.48 -19.18
CA ASN A 416 -13.46 24.13 -20.23
C ASN A 416 -14.75 23.36 -20.55
N SER A 417 -14.72 22.03 -20.52
CA SER A 417 -15.88 21.19 -20.83
C SER A 417 -16.98 21.29 -19.77
N ILE A 418 -16.59 21.35 -18.49
CA ILE A 418 -17.49 21.57 -17.35
C ILE A 418 -18.16 22.95 -17.43
N HIS A 419 -17.44 23.96 -17.95
CA HIS A 419 -17.92 25.34 -18.10
C HIS A 419 -18.50 25.66 -19.48
N SER A 420 -18.65 24.66 -20.35
CA SER A 420 -19.16 24.87 -21.71
C SER A 420 -20.65 25.21 -21.71
N SER A 421 -21.18 25.71 -22.84
CA SER A 421 -22.61 26.01 -22.96
C SER A 421 -23.50 24.77 -22.95
N ASN A 422 -22.95 23.61 -23.33
CA ASN A 422 -23.62 22.30 -23.35
C ASN A 422 -22.78 21.28 -22.55
N PRO A 423 -22.67 21.44 -21.22
CA PRO A 423 -21.67 20.73 -20.42
C PRO A 423 -21.91 19.22 -20.37
N SER A 424 -23.16 18.75 -20.50
CA SER A 424 -23.50 17.33 -20.51
C SER A 424 -23.50 16.65 -21.90
N ASP A 425 -23.05 17.35 -22.95
CA ASP A 425 -22.88 16.75 -24.29
C ASP A 425 -21.81 15.64 -24.28
N GLN A 426 -22.08 14.50 -24.94
CA GLN A 426 -21.21 13.32 -24.88
C GLN A 426 -19.86 13.49 -25.61
N THR A 427 -19.77 14.44 -26.54
CA THR A 427 -18.59 14.64 -27.39
C THR A 427 -17.80 15.88 -27.01
N THR A 428 -18.49 16.97 -26.65
CA THR A 428 -17.86 18.27 -26.35
C THR A 428 -17.90 18.64 -24.87
N GLY A 429 -18.78 18.00 -24.09
CA GLY A 429 -18.97 18.26 -22.67
C GLY A 429 -18.05 17.44 -21.76
N TYR A 430 -18.26 17.56 -20.45
CA TYR A 430 -17.49 16.82 -19.44
C TYR A 430 -17.50 15.30 -19.65
N PRO A 431 -18.56 14.63 -20.15
CA PRO A 431 -18.53 13.19 -20.36
C PRO A 431 -17.44 12.71 -21.34
N ALA A 432 -16.89 13.59 -22.19
CA ALA A 432 -15.78 13.25 -23.08
C ALA A 432 -14.43 13.14 -22.35
N TYR A 433 -14.28 13.77 -21.18
CA TYR A 433 -12.99 13.94 -20.51
C TYR A 433 -12.93 13.41 -19.07
N ILE A 434 -14.07 13.27 -18.40
CA ILE A 434 -14.12 12.70 -17.04
C ILE A 434 -14.91 11.39 -17.03
N ASP A 435 -14.52 10.50 -16.14
CA ASP A 435 -15.34 9.39 -15.71
C ASP A 435 -16.44 9.93 -14.78
N VAL A 436 -17.62 10.15 -15.35
CA VAL A 436 -18.73 10.81 -14.64
C VAL A 436 -19.16 10.02 -13.39
N ASP A 437 -19.07 8.69 -13.43
CA ASP A 437 -19.47 7.83 -12.30
C ASP A 437 -18.54 7.99 -11.10
N SER A 438 -17.23 8.07 -11.32
CA SER A 438 -16.26 8.35 -10.26
C SER A 438 -16.50 9.71 -9.59
N PHE A 439 -16.80 10.77 -10.36
CA PHE A 439 -17.12 12.09 -9.81
C PHE A 439 -18.43 12.08 -9.02
N VAL A 440 -19.46 11.37 -9.52
CA VAL A 440 -20.73 11.20 -8.80
C VAL A 440 -20.52 10.48 -7.47
N ASN A 441 -19.81 9.34 -7.48
CA ASN A 441 -19.52 8.59 -6.26
C ASN A 441 -18.67 9.42 -5.28
N PHE A 442 -17.67 10.15 -5.78
CA PHE A 442 -16.79 10.98 -4.95
C PHE A 442 -17.57 12.11 -4.25
N ILE A 443 -18.48 12.79 -4.96
CA ILE A 443 -19.39 13.77 -4.35
C ILE A 443 -20.27 13.11 -3.29
N ILE A 444 -20.84 11.92 -3.56
CA ILE A 444 -21.68 11.22 -2.58
C ILE A 444 -20.93 10.97 -1.27
N VAL A 445 -19.67 10.49 -1.31
CA VAL A 445 -18.90 10.22 -0.09
C VAL A 445 -18.58 11.51 0.67
N ASN A 446 -18.07 12.54 -0.03
CA ASN A 446 -17.74 13.83 0.61
C ASN A 446 -18.97 14.50 1.23
N GLU A 447 -20.11 14.49 0.52
CA GLU A 447 -21.35 15.07 1.03
C GLU A 447 -21.95 14.26 2.18
N MET A 448 -21.83 12.93 2.17
CA MET A 448 -22.27 12.09 3.28
C MET A 448 -21.38 12.29 4.51
N ALA A 449 -20.07 12.46 4.32
CA ALA A 449 -19.14 12.76 5.39
C ALA A 449 -19.30 14.18 5.95
N ARG A 450 -19.88 15.11 5.16
CA ARG A 450 -19.84 16.54 5.49
C ARG A 450 -18.40 17.00 5.75
N GLU A 451 -17.45 16.46 4.98
CA GLU A 451 -16.02 16.71 5.18
C GLU A 451 -15.72 18.21 5.01
N GLY A 452 -15.07 18.81 6.00
CA GLY A 452 -14.89 20.27 6.06
C GLY A 452 -13.89 20.79 5.04
N ASP A 453 -12.98 19.91 4.61
CA ASP A 453 -11.93 20.19 3.63
C ASP A 453 -12.28 19.72 2.21
N ALA A 454 -13.48 19.14 2.02
CA ALA A 454 -13.91 18.58 0.75
C ALA A 454 -13.71 19.56 -0.42
N TYR A 455 -13.21 19.03 -1.53
CA TYR A 455 -12.98 19.75 -2.78
C TYR A 455 -11.89 20.84 -2.75
N MET A 456 -11.28 21.09 -1.58
CA MET A 456 -10.24 22.12 -1.40
C MET A 456 -8.90 21.53 -0.98
N ARG A 457 -8.91 20.51 -0.12
CA ARG A 457 -7.72 19.78 0.33
C ARG A 457 -7.90 18.29 0.15
N SER A 458 -6.79 17.56 0.05
CA SER A 458 -6.77 16.09 -0.10
C SER A 458 -7.70 15.56 -1.21
N THR A 459 -8.02 16.42 -2.20
CA THR A 459 -9.01 16.12 -3.23
C THR A 459 -8.29 15.51 -4.42
N ARG A 460 -8.22 14.18 -4.44
CA ARG A 460 -7.41 13.45 -5.39
C ARG A 460 -8.12 13.18 -6.71
N LEU A 461 -7.31 13.14 -7.76
CA LEU A 461 -7.70 12.82 -9.12
C LEU A 461 -6.61 11.93 -9.73
N TYR A 462 -6.99 10.98 -10.58
CA TYR A 462 -6.02 10.19 -11.31
C TYR A 462 -6.45 9.95 -12.76
N LYS A 463 -5.46 9.68 -13.62
CA LYS A 463 -5.69 9.44 -15.03
C LYS A 463 -4.87 8.25 -15.52
N ASP A 464 -5.55 7.18 -15.91
CA ASP A 464 -4.92 6.05 -16.58
C ASP A 464 -4.82 6.27 -18.09
N ARG A 465 -3.93 5.50 -18.71
CA ARG A 465 -3.56 5.60 -20.12
C ARG A 465 -4.76 5.27 -20.99
N ASN A 466 -5.09 6.19 -21.90
CA ASN A 466 -6.28 6.14 -22.76
C ASN A 466 -7.64 6.16 -22.02
N GLU A 467 -7.65 6.36 -20.70
CA GLU A 467 -8.89 6.48 -19.92
C GLU A 467 -9.23 7.95 -19.65
N LYS A 468 -10.44 8.19 -19.12
CA LYS A 468 -10.88 9.51 -18.68
C LYS A 468 -10.31 9.83 -17.29
N LEU A 469 -10.30 11.10 -16.93
CA LEU A 469 -9.94 11.52 -15.57
C LEU A 469 -10.95 10.97 -14.56
N LYS A 470 -10.46 10.36 -13.48
CA LYS A 470 -11.27 9.81 -12.39
C LYS A 470 -11.06 10.60 -11.11
N ALA A 471 -12.11 10.69 -10.29
CA ALA A 471 -12.02 11.25 -8.94
C ALA A 471 -11.65 10.17 -7.91
N GLY A 472 -10.89 10.56 -6.89
CA GLY A 472 -10.25 9.68 -5.92
C GLY A 472 -8.74 9.49 -6.21
N PRO A 473 -8.05 8.58 -5.50
CA PRO A 473 -8.53 7.77 -4.39
C PRO A 473 -8.95 8.60 -3.16
N LEU A 474 -9.78 8.01 -2.28
CA LEU A 474 -10.20 8.64 -1.03
C LEU A 474 -9.02 8.82 -0.05
N TRP A 475 -8.99 9.94 0.67
CA TRP A 475 -7.99 10.25 1.68
C TRP A 475 -8.54 11.30 2.66
N ASP A 476 -8.16 11.24 3.95
CA ASP A 476 -8.30 12.33 4.94
C ASP A 476 -9.76 12.67 5.35
N TYR A 477 -10.42 11.72 6.01
CA TYR A 477 -11.81 11.79 6.47
C TYR A 477 -11.96 11.78 8.00
N ASP A 478 -10.88 11.90 8.77
CA ASP A 478 -10.96 11.86 10.25
C ASP A 478 -11.71 13.07 10.84
N LEU A 479 -11.78 14.19 10.13
CA LEU A 479 -12.55 15.36 10.53
C LEU A 479 -14.01 15.31 10.06
N GLY A 480 -14.38 14.35 9.22
CA GLY A 480 -15.75 14.17 8.75
C GLY A 480 -16.68 13.59 9.81
N PHE A 481 -17.91 13.31 9.40
CA PHE A 481 -18.91 12.59 10.19
C PHE A 481 -19.11 13.12 11.61
N GLU A 482 -19.32 14.43 11.74
CA GLU A 482 -19.53 15.11 13.02
C GLU A 482 -18.37 14.91 14.04
N CYS A 483 -17.13 14.79 13.55
CA CYS A 483 -15.95 14.77 14.42
C CYS A 483 -15.79 16.07 15.20
N TYR A 484 -15.97 17.21 14.53
CA TYR A 484 -15.72 18.51 15.10
C TYR A 484 -16.99 19.27 15.50
N THR A 485 -16.90 20.00 16.61
CA THR A 485 -17.93 20.95 17.10
C THR A 485 -17.46 22.37 16.83
N GLY A 486 -17.87 22.96 15.72
CA GLY A 486 -17.72 24.40 15.44
C GLY A 486 -16.30 24.89 15.10
N PHE A 487 -15.98 24.99 13.81
CA PHE A 487 -15.10 25.92 13.06
C PHE A 487 -15.17 25.43 11.58
N GLY A 488 -14.93 26.15 10.47
CA GLY A 488 -14.47 27.51 10.20
C GLY A 488 -14.19 27.69 8.70
N PHE A 489 -15.17 27.36 7.85
CA PHE A 489 -15.38 27.87 6.48
C PHE A 489 -16.91 27.97 6.33
N GLY A 490 -17.55 28.98 6.93
CA GLY A 490 -19.00 29.23 6.76
C GLY A 490 -19.90 28.47 7.73
N GLY A 491 -19.82 28.80 9.03
CA GLY A 491 -20.58 28.20 10.13
C GLY A 491 -22.02 27.79 9.79
N THR A 492 -22.26 26.48 9.78
CA THR A 492 -23.60 25.94 9.60
C THR A 492 -24.35 25.99 10.93
N THR A 493 -25.61 26.41 10.93
CA THR A 493 -26.53 26.26 12.08
C THR A 493 -26.93 24.81 12.34
N SER A 494 -26.63 23.90 11.41
CA SER A 494 -26.93 22.47 11.47
C SER A 494 -25.71 21.65 11.06
N THR A 495 -25.35 20.62 11.82
CA THR A 495 -24.31 19.64 11.45
C THR A 495 -24.77 18.70 10.34
N VAL A 496 -26.08 18.58 10.10
CA VAL A 496 -26.70 17.59 9.21
C VAL A 496 -27.12 18.17 7.85
N GLU A 497 -27.52 19.43 7.78
CA GLU A 497 -28.15 20.03 6.58
C GLU A 497 -27.21 20.97 5.82
N GLY A 498 -27.17 20.89 4.48
CA GLY A 498 -26.31 21.69 3.61
C GLY A 498 -25.41 20.86 2.69
N TRP A 499 -24.59 21.51 1.88
CA TRP A 499 -23.86 20.96 0.73
C TRP A 499 -22.41 21.44 0.67
N GLN A 500 -21.43 20.58 0.99
CA GLN A 500 -20.02 20.97 1.01
C GLN A 500 -19.52 21.45 -0.36
N PHE A 501 -20.10 20.98 -1.47
CA PHE A 501 -19.74 21.46 -2.80
C PHE A 501 -20.12 22.93 -3.04
N GLN A 502 -20.99 23.54 -2.22
CA GLN A 502 -21.33 24.95 -2.39
C GLN A 502 -20.23 25.83 -1.81
N PRO A 503 -19.69 26.77 -2.59
CA PRO A 503 -18.62 27.62 -2.13
C PRO A 503 -19.08 28.47 -0.94
N VAL A 504 -18.26 28.46 0.10
CA VAL A 504 -18.39 29.37 1.23
C VAL A 504 -17.92 30.75 0.76
N PHE A 505 -18.73 31.77 1.01
CA PHE A 505 -18.38 33.12 0.56
C PHE A 505 -17.13 33.64 1.29
N GLY A 506 -16.16 34.15 0.53
CA GLY A 506 -14.91 34.73 1.06
C GLY A 506 -13.71 33.80 1.08
N THR A 507 -13.84 32.55 0.63
CA THR A 507 -12.73 31.61 0.55
C THR A 507 -12.47 31.24 -0.91
N ASN A 508 -11.23 31.41 -1.37
CA ASN A 508 -10.83 30.98 -2.70
C ASN A 508 -10.86 29.45 -2.73
N SER A 509 -11.87 28.87 -3.40
CA SER A 509 -11.82 27.43 -3.73
C SER A 509 -10.66 27.19 -4.68
N THR A 510 -9.91 26.11 -4.48
CA THR A 510 -8.86 25.66 -5.40
C THR A 510 -9.46 25.26 -6.76
N CYS A 511 -10.72 24.81 -6.75
CA CYS A 511 -11.45 24.37 -7.93
C CYS A 511 -12.96 24.52 -7.73
N ASP A 512 -13.70 24.97 -8.75
CA ASP A 512 -15.16 25.10 -8.68
C ASP A 512 -15.92 23.96 -9.40
N TRP A 513 -15.20 22.96 -9.91
CA TRP A 513 -15.75 21.90 -10.76
C TRP A 513 -16.95 21.20 -10.14
N TYR A 514 -16.87 20.81 -8.86
CA TYR A 514 -17.93 20.08 -8.18
C TYR A 514 -19.21 20.92 -8.05
N TYR A 515 -19.07 22.21 -7.72
CA TYR A 515 -20.21 23.14 -7.70
C TYR A 515 -20.81 23.33 -9.09
N THR A 516 -19.98 23.53 -10.11
CA THR A 516 -20.42 23.77 -11.48
C THR A 516 -21.09 22.54 -12.08
N LEU A 517 -20.56 21.33 -11.85
CA LEU A 517 -21.21 20.07 -12.22
C LEU A 517 -22.61 19.95 -11.58
N MET A 518 -22.73 20.27 -10.28
CA MET A 518 -24.00 20.23 -9.57
C MET A 518 -25.02 21.28 -10.03
N LYS A 519 -24.67 22.21 -10.94
CA LYS A 519 -25.64 23.10 -11.61
C LYS A 519 -26.25 22.48 -12.86
N ASP A 520 -25.60 21.50 -13.49
CA ASP A 520 -26.12 20.83 -14.68
C ASP A 520 -27.20 19.82 -14.30
N SER A 521 -28.37 19.91 -14.94
CA SER A 521 -29.52 19.05 -14.63
C SER A 521 -29.30 17.58 -14.95
N SER A 522 -28.45 17.27 -15.94
CA SER A 522 -28.13 15.88 -16.31
C SER A 522 -27.23 15.25 -15.25
N PHE A 523 -26.26 16.00 -14.72
CA PHE A 523 -25.43 15.57 -13.61
C PHE A 523 -26.25 15.38 -12.33
N GLN A 524 -27.14 16.32 -11.99
CA GLN A 524 -28.08 16.20 -10.85
C GLN A 524 -28.96 14.94 -10.97
N ALA A 525 -29.48 14.66 -12.17
CA ALA A 525 -30.29 13.46 -12.40
C ALA A 525 -29.47 12.16 -12.21
N LYS A 526 -28.20 12.17 -12.62
CA LYS A 526 -27.31 11.02 -12.46
C LYS A 526 -26.96 10.75 -11.00
N ILE A 527 -26.63 11.77 -10.21
CA ILE A 527 -26.35 11.60 -8.78
C ILE A 527 -27.60 11.21 -7.99
N ASP A 528 -28.78 11.77 -8.30
CA ASP A 528 -30.04 11.37 -7.67
C ASP A 528 -30.39 9.91 -7.95
N ALA A 529 -30.21 9.45 -9.20
CA ALA A 529 -30.42 8.05 -9.56
C ALA A 529 -29.43 7.11 -8.84
N ARG A 530 -28.14 7.46 -8.82
CA ARG A 530 -27.09 6.70 -8.13
C ARG A 530 -27.33 6.65 -6.63
N TRP A 531 -27.72 7.77 -6.00
CA TRP A 531 -28.06 7.81 -4.58
C TRP A 531 -29.22 6.87 -4.25
N LYS A 532 -30.31 6.90 -5.02
CA LYS A 532 -31.47 6.02 -4.82
C LYS A 532 -31.14 4.54 -5.01
N GLU A 533 -30.21 4.21 -5.88
CA GLU A 533 -29.66 2.86 -6.04
C GLU A 533 -28.90 2.45 -4.77
N LEU A 534 -27.91 3.25 -4.37
CA LEU A 534 -27.04 2.97 -3.23
C LEU A 534 -27.81 2.85 -1.91
N ARG A 535 -28.87 3.64 -1.73
CA ARG A 535 -29.75 3.60 -0.54
C ARG A 535 -30.57 2.32 -0.42
N LYS A 536 -30.74 1.56 -1.50
CA LYS A 536 -31.33 0.20 -1.47
C LYS A 536 -30.31 -0.90 -1.18
N GLY A 537 -29.02 -0.56 -1.23
CA GLY A 537 -27.92 -1.51 -1.10
C GLY A 537 -26.90 -1.02 -0.07
N PRO A 538 -25.64 -0.80 -0.47
CA PRO A 538 -24.52 -0.60 0.46
C PRO A 538 -24.71 0.58 1.40
N LEU A 539 -25.44 1.63 0.99
CA LEU A 539 -25.68 2.81 1.81
C LEU A 539 -27.03 2.79 2.52
N SER A 540 -27.74 1.66 2.61
CA SER A 540 -28.96 1.55 3.43
C SER A 540 -28.68 1.76 4.93
N ASP A 541 -29.68 2.17 5.72
CA ASP A 541 -29.51 2.44 7.16
C ASP A 541 -28.96 1.21 7.90
N ALA A 542 -29.43 0.02 7.53
CA ALA A 542 -28.99 -1.24 8.10
C ALA A 542 -27.52 -1.54 7.77
N ASN A 543 -27.10 -1.34 6.51
CA ASN A 543 -25.74 -1.60 6.09
C ASN A 543 -24.74 -0.57 6.66
N LEU A 544 -25.12 0.70 6.73
CA LEU A 544 -24.30 1.74 7.37
C LEU A 544 -24.09 1.44 8.87
N THR A 545 -25.17 1.07 9.57
CA THR A 545 -25.11 0.66 10.98
C THR A 545 -24.23 -0.58 11.16
N ALA A 546 -24.41 -1.60 10.32
CA ALA A 546 -23.64 -2.83 10.36
C ALA A 546 -22.14 -2.58 10.12
N LYS A 547 -21.79 -1.67 9.20
CA LYS A 547 -20.41 -1.28 8.89
C LYS A 547 -19.75 -0.53 10.06
N ILE A 548 -20.47 0.39 10.71
CA ILE A 548 -19.98 1.02 11.96
C ILE A 548 -19.74 -0.05 13.03
N GLN A 549 -20.66 -1.01 13.17
CA GLN A 549 -20.51 -2.09 14.14
C GLN A 549 -19.32 -3.02 13.83
N SER A 550 -19.08 -3.36 12.56
CA SER A 550 -17.97 -4.23 12.16
C SER A 550 -16.61 -3.56 12.42
N LEU A 551 -16.51 -2.25 12.23
CA LEU A 551 -15.30 -1.48 12.52
C LEU A 551 -15.06 -1.30 14.03
N THR A 552 -16.11 -1.10 14.81
CA THR A 552 -15.97 -0.82 16.25
C THR A 552 -15.86 -2.06 17.13
N THR A 553 -16.44 -3.19 16.72
CA THR A 553 -16.43 -4.41 17.53
C THR A 553 -15.03 -4.91 17.91
N PRO A 554 -14.05 -5.00 16.98
CA PRO A 554 -12.68 -5.41 17.29
C PRO A 554 -11.96 -4.38 18.19
N LEU A 555 -12.37 -3.11 18.14
CA LEU A 555 -11.66 -2.02 18.78
C LEU A 555 -11.97 -1.85 20.27
N LYS A 556 -13.04 -2.44 20.82
CA LYS A 556 -13.53 -2.13 22.19
C LYS A 556 -12.44 -2.07 23.27
N ASN A 557 -11.60 -3.10 23.34
CA ASN A 557 -10.52 -3.18 24.31
C ASN A 557 -9.37 -2.22 23.97
N GLY A 558 -9.02 -2.09 22.69
CA GLY A 558 -8.00 -1.14 22.22
C GLY A 558 -8.41 0.31 22.45
N ALA A 559 -9.68 0.66 22.22
CA ALA A 559 -10.24 1.98 22.47
C ALA A 559 -10.18 2.33 23.97
N LYS A 560 -10.53 1.37 24.85
CA LYS A 560 -10.37 1.56 26.29
C LYS A 560 -8.93 1.90 26.67
N ARG A 561 -7.94 1.14 26.16
CA ARG A 561 -6.51 1.43 26.40
C ARG A 561 -6.08 2.76 25.77
N ASN A 562 -6.55 3.06 24.57
CA ASN A 562 -6.29 4.32 23.87
C ASN A 562 -6.73 5.52 24.70
N PHE A 563 -7.95 5.52 25.26
CA PHE A 563 -8.44 6.65 26.06
C PHE A 563 -7.95 6.65 27.51
N GLN A 564 -7.37 5.54 28.00
CA GLN A 564 -6.55 5.56 29.22
C GLN A 564 -5.23 6.30 29.00
N LYS A 565 -4.60 6.14 27.82
CA LYS A 565 -3.40 6.87 27.43
C LYS A 565 -3.70 8.33 27.08
N TRP A 566 -4.70 8.54 26.22
CA TRP A 566 -5.14 9.83 25.71
C TRP A 566 -6.49 10.17 26.31
N ASN A 567 -6.48 10.76 27.51
CA ASN A 567 -7.72 11.10 28.22
C ASN A 567 -8.39 12.35 27.64
N ILE A 568 -8.95 12.22 26.44
CA ILE A 568 -9.46 13.34 25.63
C ILE A 568 -10.97 13.28 25.38
N LEU A 569 -11.69 12.25 25.86
CA LEU A 569 -13.13 12.06 25.56
C LEU A 569 -13.96 13.28 25.96
N ASN A 570 -13.72 13.83 27.14
CA ASN A 570 -14.43 15.01 27.68
C ASN A 570 -13.77 16.35 27.33
N THR A 571 -12.71 16.36 26.51
CA THR A 571 -11.99 17.57 26.10
C THR A 571 -12.65 18.19 24.86
N SER A 572 -13.07 19.45 24.93
CA SER A 572 -13.78 20.12 23.82
C SER A 572 -12.87 20.61 22.70
N MET A 573 -11.55 20.68 22.90
CA MET A 573 -10.56 21.09 21.90
C MET A 573 -9.43 20.06 21.84
N VAL A 574 -9.28 19.35 20.73
CA VAL A 574 -8.25 18.32 20.53
C VAL A 574 -7.55 18.56 19.20
N GLY A 575 -6.21 18.60 19.21
CA GLY A 575 -5.43 18.84 17.99
C GLY A 575 -5.67 20.21 17.33
N GLY A 576 -6.20 21.19 18.07
CA GLY A 576 -6.60 22.49 17.52
C GLY A 576 -8.02 22.53 16.94
N PHE A 577 -8.76 21.43 17.01
CA PHE A 577 -10.14 21.33 16.53
C PHE A 577 -11.13 21.27 17.69
N GLY A 578 -12.27 21.96 17.58
CA GLY A 578 -13.40 21.75 18.47
C GLY A 578 -13.93 20.33 18.27
N THR A 579 -14.16 19.55 19.32
CA THR A 579 -14.62 18.14 19.20
C THR A 579 -15.76 17.85 20.15
N GLN A 580 -16.58 16.85 19.79
CA GLN A 580 -17.68 16.37 20.63
C GLN A 580 -17.14 15.88 21.98
N THR A 581 -17.80 16.27 23.08
CA THR A 581 -17.44 15.85 24.43
C THR A 581 -18.35 14.72 24.90
N THR A 582 -17.74 13.62 25.32
CA THR A 582 -18.45 12.44 25.85
C THR A 582 -17.78 11.95 27.13
N GLN A 583 -18.47 11.09 27.87
CA GLN A 583 -17.92 10.38 29.02
C GLN A 583 -17.37 9.02 28.64
N THR A 584 -17.95 8.39 27.61
CA THR A 584 -17.54 7.07 27.13
C THR A 584 -17.19 7.10 25.65
N TRP A 585 -16.48 6.07 25.19
CA TRP A 585 -16.20 5.89 23.77
C TRP A 585 -17.46 5.44 23.01
N GLU A 586 -18.31 4.63 23.63
CA GLU A 586 -19.58 4.17 23.05
C GLU A 586 -20.54 5.33 22.72
N GLU A 587 -20.50 6.42 23.50
CA GLU A 587 -21.21 7.66 23.18
C GLU A 587 -20.67 8.31 21.90
N GLN A 588 -19.36 8.27 21.63
CA GLN A 588 -18.79 8.78 20.37
C GLN A 588 -19.28 7.96 19.17
N ILE A 589 -19.39 6.64 19.33
CA ILE A 589 -19.94 5.78 18.28
C ILE A 589 -21.42 6.08 18.05
N THR A 590 -22.16 6.35 19.12
CA THR A 590 -23.57 6.75 19.03
C THR A 590 -23.74 8.08 18.30
N ILE A 591 -22.87 9.06 18.54
CA ILE A 591 -22.87 10.34 17.81
C ILE A 591 -22.61 10.10 16.32
N LEU A 592 -21.55 9.36 15.98
CA LEU A 592 -21.23 9.01 14.59
C LEU A 592 -22.41 8.32 13.88
N GLN A 593 -23.01 7.32 14.50
CA GLN A 593 -24.13 6.58 13.91
C GLN A 593 -25.37 7.48 13.73
N ASN A 594 -25.71 8.28 14.75
CA ASN A 594 -26.84 9.20 14.68
C ASN A 594 -26.63 10.24 13.57
N PHE A 595 -25.44 10.81 13.48
CA PHE A 595 -25.07 11.72 12.41
C PHE A 595 -25.29 11.09 11.04
N VAL A 596 -24.70 9.91 10.79
CA VAL A 596 -24.76 9.23 9.50
C VAL A 596 -26.22 8.99 9.10
N LEU A 597 -27.04 8.45 10.00
CA LEU A 597 -28.44 8.15 9.71
C LEU A 597 -29.28 9.42 9.47
N GLN A 598 -29.02 10.49 10.22
CA GLN A 598 -29.69 11.77 10.01
C GLN A 598 -29.26 12.41 8.69
N ARG A 599 -27.96 12.35 8.36
CA ARG A 599 -27.39 12.91 7.14
C ARG A 599 -27.91 12.23 5.88
N VAL A 600 -27.92 10.89 5.85
CA VAL A 600 -28.47 10.17 4.69
C VAL A 600 -29.96 10.41 4.52
N LYS A 601 -30.72 10.53 5.62
CA LYS A 601 -32.14 10.90 5.58
C LYS A 601 -32.36 12.31 5.04
N TRP A 602 -31.48 13.26 5.35
CA TRP A 602 -31.53 14.59 4.73
C TRP A 602 -31.22 14.51 3.23
N LEU A 603 -30.17 13.78 2.84
CA LEU A 603 -29.80 13.56 1.44
C LEU A 603 -30.94 12.93 0.62
N ASP A 604 -31.67 11.96 1.21
CA ASP A 604 -32.87 11.35 0.61
C ASP A 604 -33.93 12.38 0.18
N ASN A 605 -34.01 13.53 0.86
CA ASN A 605 -34.99 14.60 0.63
C ASN A 605 -34.40 15.87 0.00
N SER A 606 -33.08 15.91 -0.20
CA SER A 606 -32.35 17.11 -0.62
C SER A 606 -32.58 17.48 -2.10
N GLY A 607 -32.95 16.50 -2.91
CA GLY A 607 -33.09 16.63 -4.36
C GLY A 607 -31.78 16.88 -5.12
N TRP A 608 -30.61 16.77 -4.45
CA TRP A 608 -29.29 16.96 -5.05
C TRP A 608 -29.14 18.28 -5.83
N LYS A 609 -29.75 19.35 -5.32
CA LYS A 609 -29.76 20.67 -5.94
C LYS A 609 -29.04 21.69 -5.07
N PRO A 610 -28.14 22.51 -5.64
CA PRO A 610 -27.60 23.65 -4.94
C PRO A 610 -28.71 24.59 -4.45
N THR A 611 -28.55 25.19 -3.29
CA THR A 611 -29.48 26.19 -2.77
C THR A 611 -29.37 27.50 -3.57
N THR A 612 -30.50 28.16 -3.83
CA THR A 612 -30.56 29.47 -4.53
C THR A 612 -30.39 30.65 -3.57
N SER A 613 -29.61 30.47 -2.50
CA SER A 613 -29.53 31.46 -1.42
C SER A 613 -28.92 32.77 -1.89
N SER A 614 -29.60 33.88 -1.56
CA SER A 614 -29.07 35.24 -1.68
C SER A 614 -28.22 35.65 -0.47
N ASN A 615 -27.93 34.71 0.44
CA ASN A 615 -27.09 34.95 1.61
C ASN A 615 -25.62 35.09 1.18
N PRO A 616 -24.98 36.25 1.43
CA PRO A 616 -23.60 36.51 1.02
C PRO A 616 -22.54 35.74 1.82
N TRP A 617 -22.92 34.64 2.50
CA TRP A 617 -22.03 33.75 3.24
C TRP A 617 -22.02 32.31 2.68
N GLY A 618 -22.79 32.06 1.62
CA GLY A 618 -23.23 30.70 1.31
C GLY A 618 -24.25 30.25 2.38
N TRP A 619 -25.10 29.30 2.02
CA TRP A 619 -26.22 28.78 2.82
C TRP A 619 -27.48 29.62 2.82
#